data_AF-A0A7V0XF31-F1
#
_entry.id   AF-A0A7V0XF31-F1
#
_cell.length_a   1.000
_cell.length_b   1.000
_cell.length_c   1.000
_cell.angle_alpha   90.00
_cell.angle_beta   90.00
_cell.angle_gamma   90.00
#
_symmetry.space_group_name_H-M   'P 1'
#
loop_
_entity.id
_entity.type
_entity.pdbx_description
1 polymer ?
#
loop_
_entity_poly.entity_id
_entity_poly.type
_entity_poly.pdbx_seq_one_letter_code
_entity_poly.pdbx_strand_id
1 'polypeptide(L)'
;MVSKTIVKKRVGSTFVFPPELGELLRALRRRSGLGVDELAHLMDRRPGFSKHLSRLERGQVRYPSLALLADYLRACRASFSEVLPLLDRYTNRLPVRETRARETALSGLVGDRSREAVRLGIYDLKTEAARKRAGQKPLPPQKRARAVSRQLASRRQYRTLDRAVLDELNRPGVEPKLVVRELARDYGRMVWKALVLTEAGSKEKAVPEARGAKRGRSPGRPRKPRKQRLAEVETRMREMAGRALPLKSLRRIAERVKRLYAETHRGGAGVAE
;
A
#
# COMPACT_ATOMS: atom_id res chain seq x y z
N MET A 1 -40.30 -19.50 -30.29
CA MET A 1 -39.42 -19.22 -29.13
C MET A 1 -37.98 -19.35 -29.58
N VAL A 2 -37.28 -18.24 -29.84
CA VAL A 2 -35.87 -18.27 -30.25
C VAL A 2 -35.03 -17.69 -29.12
N SER A 3 -34.45 -18.57 -28.30
CA SER A 3 -33.52 -18.18 -27.24
C SER A 3 -32.24 -17.62 -27.86
N LYS A 4 -32.16 -16.29 -27.96
CA LYS A 4 -30.93 -15.58 -28.26
C LYS A 4 -29.90 -15.89 -27.18
N THR A 5 -28.91 -16.72 -27.52
CA THR A 5 -27.74 -16.96 -26.67
C THR A 5 -26.98 -15.65 -26.51
N ILE A 6 -27.09 -15.06 -25.32
CA ILE A 6 -26.36 -13.84 -24.97
C ILE A 6 -24.88 -14.20 -24.91
N VAL A 7 -24.13 -13.90 -25.98
CA VAL A 7 -22.67 -13.93 -25.97
C VAL A 7 -22.20 -12.80 -25.06
N LYS A 8 -22.01 -13.09 -23.77
CA LYS A 8 -21.42 -12.15 -22.80
C LYS A 8 -20.05 -11.70 -23.33
N LYS A 9 -19.93 -10.40 -23.61
CA LYS A 9 -18.68 -9.72 -23.98
C LYS A 9 -17.65 -9.98 -22.86
N ARG A 10 -16.64 -10.81 -23.12
CA ARG A 10 -15.63 -11.19 -22.12
C ARG A 10 -14.79 -9.96 -21.75
N VAL A 11 -14.69 -9.70 -20.44
CA VAL A 11 -13.93 -8.58 -19.87
C VAL A 11 -12.45 -8.71 -20.27
N GLY A 12 -11.81 -7.62 -20.66
CA GLY A 12 -10.41 -7.57 -21.16
C GLY A 12 -9.30 -8.00 -20.19
N SER A 13 -9.64 -8.69 -19.11
CA SER A 13 -8.75 -9.28 -18.11
C SER A 13 -8.79 -10.82 -18.11
N THR A 14 -9.27 -11.44 -19.18
CA THR A 14 -9.42 -12.90 -19.27
C THR A 14 -8.08 -13.54 -19.58
N PHE A 15 -7.74 -14.63 -18.90
CA PHE A 15 -6.54 -15.43 -19.18
C PHE A 15 -6.49 -15.81 -20.67
N VAL A 16 -5.44 -15.36 -21.34
CA VAL A 16 -5.11 -15.76 -22.71
C VAL A 16 -3.99 -16.78 -22.62
N PHE A 17 -4.21 -17.95 -23.20
CA PHE A 17 -3.14 -18.93 -23.27
C PHE A 17 -2.04 -18.43 -24.21
N PRO A 18 -0.77 -18.56 -23.81
CA PRO A 18 0.36 -18.07 -24.59
C PRO A 18 0.54 -18.97 -25.84
N PRO A 19 1.02 -18.45 -26.99
CA PRO A 19 1.24 -19.25 -28.21
C PRO A 19 2.18 -20.46 -27.99
N GLU A 20 3.08 -20.36 -27.01
CA GLU A 20 3.98 -21.41 -26.53
C GLU A 20 3.22 -22.66 -26.07
N LEU A 21 1.96 -22.54 -25.64
CA LEU A 21 1.11 -23.70 -25.35
C LEU A 21 0.92 -24.56 -26.61
N GLY A 22 0.67 -23.93 -27.76
CA GLY A 22 0.45 -24.63 -29.01
C GLY A 22 1.68 -25.44 -29.43
N GLU A 23 2.86 -24.85 -29.28
CA GLU A 23 4.14 -25.50 -29.56
C GLU A 23 4.40 -26.70 -28.65
N LEU A 24 4.13 -26.54 -27.34
CA LEU A 24 4.25 -27.61 -26.36
C LEU A 24 3.31 -28.78 -26.69
N LEU A 25 2.03 -28.50 -26.98
CA LEU A 25 1.06 -29.53 -27.36
C LEU A 25 1.48 -30.27 -28.63
N ARG A 26 1.97 -29.54 -29.64
CA ARG A 26 2.50 -30.13 -30.88
C ARG A 26 3.70 -31.04 -30.61
N ALA A 27 4.60 -30.64 -29.71
CA ALA A 27 5.74 -31.44 -29.32
C ALA A 27 5.30 -32.74 -28.60
N LEU A 28 4.31 -32.66 -27.70
CA LEU A 28 3.73 -33.82 -27.01
C LEU A 28 3.08 -34.80 -27.98
N ARG A 29 2.29 -34.30 -28.95
CA ARG A 29 1.68 -35.15 -29.98
C ARG A 29 2.74 -35.86 -30.81
N ARG A 30 3.77 -35.15 -31.27
CA ARG A 30 4.88 -35.73 -32.04
C ARG A 30 5.65 -36.78 -31.24
N ARG A 31 5.92 -36.52 -29.96
CA ARG A 31 6.55 -37.50 -29.05
C ARG A 31 5.72 -38.78 -28.91
N SER A 32 4.39 -38.64 -28.98
CA SER A 32 3.45 -39.76 -28.90
C SER A 32 3.25 -40.48 -30.24
N GLY A 33 3.90 -40.03 -31.32
CA GLY A 33 3.78 -40.64 -32.65
C GLY A 33 2.46 -40.39 -33.37
N LEU A 34 1.59 -39.50 -32.87
CA LEU A 34 0.23 -39.34 -33.37
C LEU A 34 0.11 -38.31 -34.50
N GLY A 35 -0.67 -38.65 -35.53
CA GLY A 35 -1.21 -37.69 -36.50
C GLY A 35 -2.25 -36.75 -35.89
N VAL A 36 -2.55 -35.63 -36.55
CA VAL A 36 -3.60 -34.69 -36.07
C VAL A 36 -5.00 -35.29 -36.22
N ASP A 37 -5.23 -36.06 -37.30
CA ASP A 37 -6.51 -36.74 -37.54
C ASP A 37 -6.70 -37.93 -36.59
N GLU A 38 -5.65 -38.70 -36.33
CA GLU A 38 -5.65 -39.76 -35.31
C GLU A 38 -5.92 -39.22 -33.91
N LEU A 39 -5.32 -38.08 -33.56
CA LEU A 39 -5.58 -37.42 -32.29
C LEU A 39 -7.05 -36.99 -32.17
N ALA A 40 -7.64 -36.43 -33.24
CA ALA A 40 -9.05 -36.07 -33.25
C ALA A 40 -9.97 -37.28 -33.05
N HIS A 41 -9.60 -38.43 -33.63
CA HIS A 41 -10.30 -39.69 -33.45
C HIS A 41 -10.20 -40.20 -32.00
N LEU A 42 -9.01 -40.21 -31.40
CA LEU A 42 -8.79 -40.62 -30.00
C LEU A 42 -9.50 -39.72 -28.98
N MET A 43 -9.72 -38.46 -29.32
CA MET A 43 -10.49 -37.51 -28.50
C MET A 43 -12.01 -37.64 -28.69
N ASP A 44 -12.48 -38.61 -29.47
CA ASP A 44 -13.89 -38.83 -29.84
C ASP A 44 -14.55 -37.56 -30.41
N ARG A 45 -13.84 -36.90 -31.35
CA ARG A 45 -14.30 -35.66 -31.98
C ARG A 45 -14.67 -35.88 -33.44
N ARG A 46 -15.61 -35.06 -33.92
CA ARG A 46 -16.13 -35.12 -35.29
C ARG A 46 -15.01 -35.01 -36.35
N PRO A 47 -15.16 -35.67 -37.50
CA PRO A 47 -14.28 -35.47 -38.65
C PRO A 47 -14.30 -33.98 -39.05
N GLY A 48 -13.13 -33.34 -39.08
CA GLY A 48 -12.97 -31.88 -39.27
C GLY A 48 -12.45 -31.13 -38.03
N PHE A 49 -12.46 -31.76 -36.85
CA PHE A 49 -11.86 -31.19 -35.64
C PHE A 49 -10.32 -31.04 -35.75
N SER A 50 -9.67 -31.77 -36.65
CA SER A 50 -8.24 -31.67 -36.93
C SER A 50 -7.80 -30.27 -37.39
N LYS A 51 -8.66 -29.52 -38.08
CA LYS A 51 -8.40 -28.10 -38.40
C LYS A 51 -8.37 -27.24 -37.14
N HIS A 52 -9.24 -27.52 -36.16
CA HIS A 52 -9.25 -26.81 -34.88
C HIS A 52 -8.01 -27.14 -34.04
N LEU A 53 -7.62 -28.42 -33.99
CA LEU A 53 -6.38 -28.87 -33.35
C LEU A 53 -5.14 -28.25 -34.02
N SER A 54 -5.11 -28.16 -35.34
CA SER A 54 -4.02 -27.49 -36.07
C SER A 54 -3.92 -26.00 -35.73
N ARG A 55 -5.05 -25.32 -35.53
CA ARG A 55 -5.06 -23.91 -35.07
C ARG A 55 -4.62 -23.78 -33.62
N LEU A 56 -4.95 -24.75 -32.77
CA LEU A 56 -4.50 -24.82 -31.38
C LEU A 56 -2.97 -24.97 -31.32
N GLU A 57 -2.40 -25.91 -32.10
CA GLU A 57 -0.95 -26.13 -32.20
C GLU A 57 -0.18 -24.92 -32.74
N ARG A 58 -0.83 -24.07 -33.54
CA ARG A 58 -0.27 -22.81 -34.06
C ARG A 58 -0.46 -21.61 -33.12
N GLY A 59 -1.03 -21.82 -31.92
CA GLY A 59 -1.31 -20.73 -30.97
C GLY A 59 -2.39 -19.74 -31.43
N GLN A 60 -3.16 -20.07 -32.48
CA GLN A 60 -4.20 -19.19 -33.03
C GLN A 60 -5.50 -19.24 -32.23
N VAL A 61 -5.64 -20.22 -31.33
CA VAL A 61 -6.78 -20.35 -30.41
C VAL A 61 -6.44 -19.62 -29.12
N ARG A 62 -6.99 -18.41 -28.94
CA ARG A 62 -6.69 -17.55 -27.79
C ARG A 62 -7.24 -18.07 -26.45
N TYR A 63 -8.32 -18.86 -26.49
CA TYR A 63 -9.05 -19.31 -25.32
C TYR A 63 -9.46 -20.80 -25.43
N PRO A 64 -8.50 -21.74 -25.49
CA PRO A 64 -8.84 -23.15 -25.40
C PRO A 64 -9.53 -23.43 -24.05
N SER A 65 -10.51 -24.35 -24.06
CA SER A 65 -11.13 -24.80 -22.81
C SER A 65 -10.20 -25.76 -22.08
N LEU A 66 -10.30 -25.79 -20.75
CA LEU A 66 -9.58 -26.76 -19.92
C LEU A 66 -9.95 -28.21 -20.29
N ALA A 67 -11.22 -28.45 -20.65
CA ALA A 67 -11.68 -29.75 -21.13
C ALA A 67 -10.96 -30.18 -22.43
N LEU A 68 -10.79 -29.25 -23.38
CA LEU A 68 -10.05 -29.53 -24.62
C LEU A 68 -8.59 -29.90 -24.34
N LEU A 69 -7.94 -29.20 -23.41
CA LEU A 69 -6.58 -29.50 -22.99
C LEU A 69 -6.48 -30.85 -22.27
N ALA A 70 -7.44 -31.16 -21.40
CA ALA A 70 -7.51 -32.44 -20.70
C ALA A 70 -7.64 -33.61 -21.69
N ASP A 71 -8.56 -33.49 -22.66
CA ASP A 71 -8.75 -34.51 -23.69
C ASP A 71 -7.51 -34.67 -24.57
N TYR A 72 -6.84 -33.58 -24.93
CA TYR A 72 -5.63 -33.60 -25.74
C TYR A 72 -4.50 -34.32 -25.00
N LEU A 73 -4.26 -33.94 -23.73
CA LEU A 73 -3.23 -34.57 -22.90
C LEU A 73 -3.53 -36.05 -22.66
N ARG A 74 -4.80 -36.40 -22.39
CA ARG A 74 -5.25 -37.79 -22.24
C ARG A 74 -4.95 -38.61 -23.50
N ALA A 75 -5.26 -38.08 -24.68
CA ALA A 75 -5.02 -38.77 -25.94
C ALA A 75 -3.51 -38.94 -26.24
N CYS A 76 -2.68 -37.97 -25.84
CA CYS A 76 -1.21 -38.07 -25.91
C CYS A 76 -0.58 -38.82 -24.72
N ARG A 77 -1.37 -39.38 -23.80
CA ARG A 77 -0.90 -40.01 -22.53
C ARG A 77 0.03 -39.10 -21.70
N ALA A 78 -0.17 -37.79 -21.80
CA ALA A 78 0.54 -36.77 -21.05
C ALA A 78 -0.27 -36.31 -19.83
N SER A 79 0.41 -35.71 -18.86
CA SER A 79 -0.20 -35.14 -17.65
C SER A 79 -0.21 -33.61 -17.70
N PHE A 80 -1.02 -32.99 -16.84
CA PHE A 80 -1.05 -31.53 -16.69
C PHE A 80 0.29 -30.94 -16.21
N SER A 81 1.18 -31.74 -15.63
CA SER A 81 2.50 -31.26 -15.18
C SER A 81 3.36 -30.72 -16.32
N GLU A 82 3.18 -31.22 -17.54
CA GLU A 82 3.86 -30.72 -18.74
C GLU A 82 3.44 -29.29 -19.11
N VAL A 83 2.22 -28.89 -18.74
CA VAL A 83 1.63 -27.58 -19.05
C VAL A 83 1.70 -26.61 -17.86
N LEU A 84 1.90 -27.12 -16.64
CA LEU A 84 1.97 -26.33 -15.40
C LEU A 84 2.95 -25.14 -15.48
N PRO A 85 4.18 -25.26 -16.01
CA PRO A 85 5.10 -24.13 -16.08
C PRO A 85 4.57 -22.92 -16.83
N LEU A 86 3.68 -23.13 -17.80
CA LEU A 86 3.02 -22.06 -18.56
C LEU A 86 1.86 -21.43 -17.76
N LEU A 87 1.13 -22.25 -17.00
CA LEU A 87 0.05 -21.79 -16.13
C LEU A 87 0.58 -21.02 -14.91
N ASP A 88 1.71 -21.46 -14.36
CA ASP A 88 2.38 -20.84 -13.22
C ASP A 88 2.78 -19.39 -13.51
N ARG A 89 3.19 -19.07 -14.73
CA ARG A 89 3.47 -17.68 -15.15
C ARG A 89 2.26 -16.77 -15.07
N TYR A 90 1.03 -17.31 -15.12
CA TYR A 90 -0.20 -16.55 -15.00
C TYR A 90 -0.70 -16.52 -13.56
N THR A 91 -0.68 -17.65 -12.84
CA THR A 91 -1.13 -17.73 -11.44
C THR A 91 -0.19 -17.02 -10.47
N ASN A 92 1.11 -16.93 -10.79
CA ASN A 92 2.06 -16.10 -10.04
C ASN A 92 1.87 -14.59 -10.27
N ARG A 93 0.99 -14.17 -11.18
CA ARG A 93 0.64 -12.75 -11.34
C ARG A 93 -0.32 -12.34 -10.24
N LEU A 94 -0.05 -11.18 -9.65
CA LEU A 94 -0.95 -10.59 -8.66
C LEU A 94 -2.33 -10.30 -9.28
N PRO A 95 -3.45 -10.49 -8.55
CA PRO A 95 -4.79 -10.20 -9.03
C PRO A 95 -4.94 -8.77 -9.59
N VAL A 96 -5.61 -8.61 -10.74
CA VAL A 96 -5.72 -7.34 -11.50
C VAL A 96 -6.24 -6.14 -10.69
N ARG A 97 -7.12 -6.38 -9.71
CA ARG A 97 -7.66 -5.34 -8.81
C ARG A 97 -6.63 -4.84 -7.79
N GLU A 98 -5.63 -5.66 -7.48
CA GLU A 98 -4.56 -5.34 -6.55
C GLU A 98 -3.48 -4.49 -7.25
N THR A 99 -3.12 -4.81 -8.50
CA THR A 99 -2.11 -4.07 -9.29
C THR A 99 -2.47 -2.62 -9.55
N ARG A 100 -3.64 -2.30 -10.13
CA ARG A 100 -3.97 -0.89 -10.46
C ARG A 100 -4.12 -0.01 -9.23
N ALA A 101 -4.68 -0.58 -8.16
CA ALA A 101 -4.95 0.14 -6.94
C ALA A 101 -3.70 0.30 -6.07
N ARG A 102 -2.77 -0.67 -6.15
CA ARG A 102 -1.43 -0.59 -5.58
C ARG A 102 -0.52 0.31 -6.41
N GLU A 103 -0.58 0.31 -7.74
CA GLU A 103 0.16 1.24 -8.61
C GLU A 103 -0.29 2.67 -8.41
N THR A 104 -1.60 2.91 -8.22
CA THR A 104 -2.11 4.25 -7.86
C THR A 104 -1.78 4.63 -6.41
N ALA A 105 -1.65 3.65 -5.52
CA ALA A 105 -1.22 3.87 -4.13
C ALA A 105 0.28 4.11 -4.00
N LEU A 106 1.06 3.44 -4.85
CA LEU A 106 2.51 3.48 -4.92
C LEU A 106 2.99 4.57 -5.86
N SER A 107 2.20 5.10 -6.81
CA SER A 107 2.59 6.21 -7.67
C SER A 107 2.95 7.47 -6.87
N GLY A 108 2.29 7.67 -5.73
CA GLY A 108 2.68 8.70 -4.75
C GLY A 108 3.90 8.34 -3.88
N LEU A 109 4.50 7.17 -4.09
CA LEU A 109 5.66 6.60 -3.40
C LEU A 109 6.72 6.08 -4.39
N VAL A 110 6.54 6.30 -5.71
CA VAL A 110 7.44 5.80 -6.76
C VAL A 110 8.82 6.42 -6.50
N GLY A 111 9.79 5.55 -6.25
CA GLY A 111 11.18 5.91 -5.99
C GLY A 111 11.69 5.60 -4.58
N ASP A 112 10.81 5.40 -3.58
CA ASP A 112 11.25 5.20 -2.19
C ASP A 112 11.36 3.71 -1.82
N ARG A 113 12.48 3.08 -2.19
CA ARG A 113 12.85 1.70 -1.79
C ARG A 113 13.32 1.59 -0.33
N SER A 114 12.96 2.54 0.52
CA SER A 114 13.41 2.56 1.91
C SER A 114 12.85 1.39 2.74
N ARG A 115 13.56 1.01 3.80
CA ARG A 115 13.11 0.03 4.83
C ARG A 115 11.72 0.38 5.39
N GLU A 116 11.30 1.65 5.27
CA GLU A 116 10.00 2.13 5.70
C GLU A 116 8.86 1.66 4.78
N ALA A 117 9.07 1.61 3.47
CA ALA A 117 8.09 1.08 2.51
C ALA A 117 7.78 -0.40 2.80
N VAL A 118 8.80 -1.18 3.17
CA VAL A 118 8.65 -2.58 3.60
C VAL A 118 7.82 -2.69 4.88
N ARG A 119 8.09 -1.88 5.90
CA ARG A 119 7.29 -1.85 7.15
C ARG A 119 5.84 -1.44 6.92
N LEU A 120 5.56 -0.61 5.91
CA LEU A 120 4.22 -0.20 5.53
C LEU A 120 3.45 -1.34 4.85
N GLY A 121 4.12 -2.18 4.05
CA GLY A 121 3.54 -3.44 3.55
C GLY A 121 3.12 -4.39 4.67
N ILE A 122 3.93 -4.48 5.74
CA ILE A 122 3.60 -5.27 6.94
C ILE A 122 2.39 -4.69 7.69
N TYR A 123 2.26 -3.36 7.78
CA TYR A 123 1.11 -2.71 8.41
C TYR A 123 -0.19 -2.98 7.65
N ASP A 124 -0.15 -2.96 6.32
CA ASP A 124 -1.33 -3.21 5.50
C ASP A 124 -1.83 -4.65 5.67
N LEU A 125 -0.91 -5.62 5.67
CA LEU A 125 -1.19 -7.03 5.99
C LEU A 125 -1.84 -7.19 7.36
N LYS A 126 -1.32 -6.52 8.40
CA LYS A 126 -1.90 -6.56 9.75
C LYS A 126 -3.28 -5.92 9.82
N THR A 127 -3.49 -4.83 9.10
CA THR A 127 -4.76 -4.09 9.08
C THR A 127 -5.84 -4.89 8.36
N GLU A 128 -5.52 -5.54 7.25
CA GLU A 128 -6.43 -6.45 6.55
C GLU A 128 -6.73 -7.69 7.38
N ALA A 129 -5.73 -8.29 8.02
CA ALA A 129 -5.93 -9.43 8.90
C ALA A 129 -6.86 -9.10 10.08
N ALA A 130 -6.68 -7.93 10.72
CA ALA A 130 -7.55 -7.47 11.80
C ALA A 130 -9.00 -7.26 11.34
N ARG A 131 -9.20 -6.69 10.15
CA ARG A 131 -10.53 -6.48 9.56
C ARG A 131 -11.21 -7.78 9.17
N LYS A 132 -10.45 -8.73 8.62
CA LYS A 132 -10.94 -10.08 8.30
C LYS A 132 -11.42 -10.78 9.56
N ARG A 133 -10.65 -10.72 10.66
CA ARG A 133 -11.06 -11.26 11.97
C ARG A 133 -12.34 -10.59 12.49
N ALA A 134 -12.51 -9.29 12.25
CA ALA A 134 -13.70 -8.55 12.64
C ALA A 134 -14.89 -8.67 11.66
N GLY A 135 -14.80 -9.54 10.62
CA GLY A 135 -15.84 -9.68 9.59
C GLY A 135 -16.04 -8.45 8.70
N GLN A 136 -15.10 -7.49 8.73
CA GLN A 136 -15.21 -6.23 8.01
C GLN A 136 -14.62 -6.34 6.61
N LYS A 137 -15.20 -5.56 5.68
CA LYS A 137 -14.67 -5.45 4.32
C LYS A 137 -13.25 -4.84 4.33
N PRO A 138 -12.36 -5.28 3.42
CA PRO A 138 -11.04 -4.69 3.24
C PRO A 138 -11.10 -3.18 3.01
N LEU A 139 -10.06 -2.45 3.42
CA LEU A 139 -9.96 -1.02 3.15
C LEU A 139 -9.89 -0.77 1.63
N PRO A 140 -10.64 0.23 1.12
CA PRO A 140 -10.46 0.71 -0.24
C PRO A 140 -8.98 1.08 -0.46
N PRO A 141 -8.36 0.65 -1.56
CA PRO A 141 -6.94 0.89 -1.82
C PRO A 141 -6.52 2.36 -1.74
N GLN A 142 -7.37 3.29 -2.21
CA GLN A 142 -7.11 4.73 -2.13
C GLN A 142 -7.00 5.23 -0.67
N LYS A 143 -7.81 4.68 0.24
CA LYS A 143 -7.74 5.04 1.68
C LYS A 143 -6.47 4.47 2.31
N ARG A 144 -6.03 3.29 1.89
CA ARG A 144 -4.75 2.69 2.31
C ARG A 144 -3.57 3.56 1.86
N ALA A 145 -3.53 3.90 0.58
CA ALA A 145 -2.52 4.80 0.00
C ALA A 145 -2.38 6.10 0.79
N ARG A 146 -3.50 6.81 1.00
CA ARG A 146 -3.52 8.08 1.74
C ARG A 146 -3.06 7.91 3.19
N ALA A 147 -3.45 6.83 3.86
CA ALA A 147 -2.99 6.56 5.22
C ALA A 147 -1.47 6.31 5.26
N VAL A 148 -0.96 5.54 4.31
CA VAL A 148 0.47 5.23 4.14
C VAL A 148 1.28 6.50 3.85
N SER A 149 0.87 7.33 2.89
CA SER A 149 1.54 8.59 2.56
C SER A 149 1.56 9.55 3.75
N ARG A 150 0.45 9.65 4.50
CA ARG A 150 0.39 10.46 5.74
C ARG A 150 1.35 9.93 6.81
N GLN A 151 1.42 8.62 7.00
CA GLN A 151 2.36 8.01 7.94
C GLN A 151 3.81 8.23 7.52
N LEU A 152 4.12 8.13 6.23
CA LEU A 152 5.47 8.35 5.72
C LEU A 152 5.90 9.81 5.86
N ALA A 153 5.04 10.75 5.49
CA ALA A 153 5.27 12.18 5.71
C ALA A 153 5.49 12.50 7.19
N SER A 154 4.63 11.94 8.06
CA SER A 154 4.78 12.08 9.51
C SER A 154 6.10 11.48 10.02
N ARG A 155 6.52 10.31 9.53
CA ARG A 155 7.79 9.69 9.91
C ARG A 155 9.00 10.48 9.43
N ARG A 156 8.98 11.03 8.21
CA ARG A 156 10.04 11.91 7.71
C ARG A 156 10.15 13.15 8.59
N GLN A 157 9.02 13.79 8.92
CA GLN A 157 9.00 14.91 9.86
C GLN A 157 9.55 14.54 11.23
N TYR A 158 9.14 13.39 11.78
CA TYR A 158 9.66 12.93 13.08
C TYR A 158 11.15 12.58 13.05
N ARG A 159 11.71 12.14 11.91
CA ARG A 159 13.17 11.95 11.79
C ARG A 159 13.93 13.26 11.88
N THR A 160 13.48 14.28 11.16
CA THR A 160 14.09 15.61 11.21
C THR A 160 13.98 16.19 12.62
N LEU A 161 12.83 16.03 13.27
CA LEU A 161 12.61 16.41 14.65
C LEU A 161 13.54 15.66 15.61
N ASP A 162 13.56 14.33 15.54
CA ASP A 162 14.35 13.48 16.44
C ASP A 162 15.85 13.77 16.30
N ARG A 163 16.34 14.07 15.08
CA ARG A 163 17.72 14.53 14.85
C ARG A 163 17.97 15.87 15.54
N ALA A 164 17.15 16.89 15.26
CA ALA A 164 17.31 18.21 15.86
C ALA A 164 17.27 18.19 17.41
N VAL A 165 16.46 17.32 17.98
CA VAL A 165 16.37 17.11 19.43
C VAL A 165 17.65 16.47 19.98
N LEU A 166 18.18 15.45 19.29
CA LEU A 166 19.41 14.78 19.73
C LEU A 166 20.65 15.65 19.55
N ASP A 167 20.73 16.43 18.48
CA ASP A 167 21.82 17.40 18.27
C ASP A 167 21.86 18.42 19.42
N GLU A 168 20.68 18.90 19.84
CA GLU A 168 20.57 19.82 20.99
C GLU A 168 20.93 19.15 22.32
N LEU A 169 20.56 17.88 22.49
CA LEU A 169 20.88 17.11 23.69
C LEU A 169 22.38 16.79 23.78
N ASN A 170 23.05 16.55 22.66
CA ASN A 170 24.47 16.20 22.57
C ASN A 170 25.41 17.42 22.57
N ARG A 171 24.89 18.65 22.39
CA ARG A 171 25.69 19.89 22.41
C ARG A 171 26.67 20.05 23.59
N PRO A 172 26.35 19.60 24.82
CA PRO A 172 27.29 19.67 25.94
C PRO A 172 28.52 18.74 25.79
N GLY A 173 28.59 17.92 24.75
CA GLY A 173 29.70 17.00 24.49
C GLY A 173 29.64 15.68 25.28
N VAL A 174 28.66 15.51 26.17
CA VAL A 174 28.47 14.29 26.95
C VAL A 174 27.43 13.41 26.28
N GLU A 175 27.79 12.16 25.96
CA GLU A 175 26.85 11.20 25.40
C GLU A 175 25.75 10.83 26.42
N PRO A 176 24.48 11.14 26.15
CA PRO A 176 23.39 10.80 27.04
C PRO A 176 23.08 9.30 26.95
N LYS A 177 22.72 8.69 28.08
CA LYS A 177 22.20 7.31 28.13
C LYS A 177 20.97 7.15 27.23
N LEU A 178 20.74 5.91 26.76
CA LEU A 178 19.62 5.58 25.87
C LEU A 178 18.26 6.09 26.39
N VAL A 179 17.99 5.89 27.68
CA VAL A 179 16.74 6.34 28.33
C VAL A 179 16.55 7.86 28.22
N VAL A 180 17.62 8.64 28.39
CA VAL A 180 17.58 10.11 28.26
C VAL A 180 17.33 10.52 26.81
N ARG A 181 17.95 9.80 25.85
CA ARG A 181 17.72 10.03 24.42
C ARG A 181 16.27 9.76 24.03
N GLU A 182 15.65 8.72 24.57
CA GLU A 182 14.24 8.40 24.31
C GLU A 182 13.29 9.43 24.92
N LEU A 183 13.49 9.78 26.20
CA LEU A 183 12.69 10.81 26.87
C LEU A 183 12.79 12.17 26.17
N ALA A 184 13.98 12.54 25.69
CA ALA A 184 14.18 13.77 24.92
C ALA A 184 13.41 13.76 23.60
N ARG A 185 13.45 12.65 22.84
CA ARG A 185 12.68 12.48 21.59
C ARG A 185 11.18 12.59 21.85
N ASP A 186 10.69 11.90 22.88
CA ASP A 186 9.27 11.97 23.25
C ASP A 186 8.85 13.37 23.66
N TYR A 187 9.70 14.08 24.41
CA TYR A 187 9.46 15.49 24.75
C TYR A 187 9.38 16.37 23.50
N GLY A 188 10.33 16.23 22.58
CA GLY A 188 10.33 16.98 21.32
C GLY A 188 9.05 16.74 20.51
N ARG A 189 8.57 15.49 20.45
CA ARG A 189 7.29 15.12 19.80
C ARG A 189 6.08 15.72 20.50
N MET A 190 6.07 15.76 21.83
CA MET A 190 4.99 16.40 22.61
C MET A 190 4.93 17.91 22.35
N VAL A 191 6.08 18.58 22.33
CA VAL A 191 6.18 20.02 22.01
C VAL A 191 5.67 20.27 20.59
N TRP A 192 6.15 19.50 19.60
CA TRP A 192 5.69 19.62 18.21
C TRP A 192 4.17 19.45 18.09
N LYS A 193 3.59 18.43 18.74
CA LYS A 193 2.15 18.19 18.75
C LYS A 193 1.37 19.34 19.41
N ALA A 194 1.91 19.94 20.47
CA ALA A 194 1.30 21.10 21.11
C ALA A 194 1.26 22.31 20.16
N LEU A 195 2.31 22.53 19.36
CA LEU A 195 2.36 23.60 18.36
C LEU A 195 1.32 23.40 17.26
N VAL A 196 1.27 22.20 16.66
CA VAL A 196 0.29 21.84 15.61
C VAL A 196 -1.15 22.09 16.07
N LEU A 197 -1.50 21.65 17.28
CA LEU A 197 -2.85 21.79 17.81
C LEU A 197 -3.22 23.25 18.12
N THR A 198 -2.24 24.12 18.33
CA THR A 198 -2.48 25.55 18.60
C THR A 198 -2.67 26.34 17.31
N GLU A 199 -1.94 26.01 16.24
CA GLU A 199 -2.15 26.63 14.92
C GLU A 199 -3.46 26.21 14.26
N ALA A 200 -3.85 24.94 14.39
CA ALA A 200 -5.17 24.49 13.93
C ALA A 200 -6.30 25.26 14.67
N GLY A 201 -6.05 25.62 15.94
CA GLY A 201 -6.97 26.44 16.73
C GLY A 201 -7.04 27.90 16.32
N SER A 202 -5.93 28.50 15.86
CA SER A 202 -5.91 29.89 15.39
C SER A 202 -6.47 30.03 13.97
N LYS A 203 -6.21 29.08 13.07
CA LYS A 203 -6.75 29.09 11.70
C LYS A 203 -8.27 28.93 11.66
N GLU A 204 -8.87 28.14 12.54
CA GLU A 204 -10.33 28.03 12.65
C GLU A 204 -11.00 29.30 13.20
N LYS A 205 -10.28 30.16 13.94
CA LYS A 205 -10.79 31.47 14.40
C LYS A 205 -10.65 32.58 13.35
N ALA A 206 -9.85 32.36 12.30
CA ALA A 206 -9.58 33.35 11.25
C ALA A 206 -10.51 33.23 10.03
N VAL A 207 -11.44 32.26 10.02
CA VAL A 207 -12.50 32.17 9.00
C VAL A 207 -13.71 32.94 9.53
N PRO A 208 -14.11 34.07 8.92
CA PRO A 208 -15.31 34.79 9.36
C PRO A 208 -16.55 33.96 9.05
N GLU A 209 -17.58 34.17 9.86
CA GLU A 209 -18.93 33.62 9.75
C GLU A 209 -19.48 33.72 8.33
N ALA A 210 -19.26 32.70 7.52
CA ALA A 210 -19.92 32.55 6.23
C ALA A 210 -20.06 31.08 5.90
N ARG A 211 -20.96 30.39 6.62
CA ARG A 211 -21.84 29.33 6.09
C ARG A 211 -22.63 28.69 7.21
N GLY A 212 -23.91 29.08 7.27
CA GLY A 212 -25.05 28.21 7.55
C GLY A 212 -24.97 27.35 8.82
N ALA A 213 -25.73 27.77 9.82
CA ALA A 213 -26.09 26.97 10.99
C ALA A 213 -26.42 25.51 10.61
N LYS A 214 -25.50 24.59 10.93
CA LYS A 214 -25.84 23.17 11.11
C LYS A 214 -25.66 22.82 12.58
N ARG A 215 -26.83 22.52 13.16
CA ARG A 215 -27.14 22.17 14.54
C ARG A 215 -26.22 21.08 15.11
N GLY A 216 -25.91 21.20 16.41
CA GLY A 216 -25.69 20.04 17.27
C GLY A 216 -24.25 19.67 17.62
N ARG A 217 -23.34 20.63 17.90
CA ARG A 217 -22.06 20.31 18.55
C ARG A 217 -22.06 20.89 19.96
N SER A 218 -22.10 20.04 20.98
CA SER A 218 -21.97 20.42 22.40
C SER A 218 -20.82 21.41 22.58
N PRO A 219 -20.93 22.39 23.50
CA PRO A 219 -19.91 23.43 23.69
C PRO A 219 -18.58 22.75 24.06
N GLY A 220 -17.71 22.62 23.08
CA GLY A 220 -16.41 22.00 23.26
C GLY A 220 -15.62 22.83 24.26
N ARG A 221 -15.01 22.16 25.25
CA ARG A 221 -14.12 22.76 26.26
C ARG A 221 -13.21 23.83 25.61
N PRO A 222 -13.09 25.03 26.20
CA PRO A 222 -12.33 26.12 25.60
C PRO A 222 -10.91 25.66 25.23
N ARG A 223 -10.51 25.94 23.98
CA ARG A 223 -9.22 25.50 23.45
C ARG A 223 -8.09 26.23 24.19
N LYS A 224 -7.25 25.46 24.89
CA LYS A 224 -6.11 25.99 25.66
C LYS A 224 -5.12 26.76 24.76
N PRO A 225 -4.67 27.97 25.17
CA PRO A 225 -3.68 28.76 24.44
C PRO A 225 -2.32 28.07 24.37
N ARG A 226 -1.49 28.50 23.40
CA ARG A 226 -0.16 27.92 23.13
C ARG A 226 0.74 27.90 24.36
N LYS A 227 0.77 28.99 25.14
CA LYS A 227 1.57 29.08 26.37
C LYS A 227 1.16 28.01 27.39
N GLN A 228 -0.14 27.83 27.60
CA GLN A 228 -0.66 26.84 28.57
C GLN A 228 -0.34 25.41 28.14
N ARG A 229 -0.48 25.07 26.85
CA ARG A 229 -0.16 23.71 26.37
C ARG A 229 1.33 23.37 26.48
N LEU A 230 2.20 24.34 26.19
CA LEU A 230 3.64 24.15 26.32
C LEU A 230 4.05 23.98 27.79
N ALA A 231 3.43 24.74 28.70
CA ALA A 231 3.63 24.58 30.14
C ALA A 231 3.18 23.19 30.61
N GLU A 232 2.01 22.71 30.20
CA GLU A 232 1.52 21.36 30.54
C GLU A 232 2.45 20.25 30.03
N VAL A 233 2.97 20.39 28.81
CA VAL A 233 3.94 19.44 28.24
C VAL A 233 5.26 19.44 29.01
N GLU A 234 5.74 20.61 29.44
CA GLU A 234 6.93 20.73 30.28
C GLU A 234 6.70 20.08 31.66
N THR A 235 5.60 20.39 32.34
CA THR A 235 5.26 19.81 33.64
C THR A 235 5.17 18.29 33.57
N ARG A 236 4.42 17.76 32.59
CA ARG A 236 4.28 16.32 32.38
C ARG A 236 5.62 15.63 32.12
N MET A 237 6.51 16.25 31.33
CA MET A 237 7.83 15.66 31.08
C MET A 237 8.74 15.72 32.32
N ARG A 238 8.61 16.76 33.17
CA ARG A 238 9.34 16.81 34.43
C ARG A 238 8.90 15.72 35.39
N GLU A 239 7.60 15.43 35.45
CA GLU A 239 7.07 14.30 36.22
C GLU A 239 7.60 12.95 35.71
N MET A 240 7.65 12.76 34.39
CA MET A 240 8.12 11.51 33.78
C MET A 240 9.65 11.32 33.85
N ALA A 241 10.42 12.36 33.56
CA ALA A 241 11.87 12.27 33.43
C ALA A 241 12.61 12.56 34.74
N GLY A 242 11.94 13.17 35.73
CA GLY A 242 12.55 13.52 37.01
C GLY A 242 13.86 14.30 36.85
N ARG A 243 14.94 13.78 37.44
CA ARG A 243 16.29 14.36 37.34
C ARG A 243 17.05 13.98 36.07
N ALA A 244 16.55 13.05 35.26
CA ALA A 244 17.25 12.55 34.07
C ALA A 244 17.29 13.56 32.92
N LEU A 245 16.31 14.46 32.84
CA LEU A 245 16.30 15.60 31.92
C LEU A 245 16.12 16.91 32.71
N PRO A 246 17.22 17.65 32.97
CA PRO A 246 17.12 18.90 33.70
C PRO A 246 16.33 19.95 32.91
N LEU A 247 15.68 20.86 33.64
CA LEU A 247 14.81 21.91 33.07
C LEU A 247 15.51 22.73 31.98
N LYS A 248 16.80 23.02 32.16
CA LYS A 248 17.61 23.76 31.19
C LYS A 248 17.66 23.04 29.84
N SER A 249 17.80 21.72 29.84
CA SER A 249 17.78 20.88 28.63
C SER A 249 16.40 20.84 27.99
N LEU A 250 15.33 20.68 28.79
CA LEU A 250 13.95 20.74 28.29
C LEU A 250 13.69 22.07 27.57
N ARG A 251 14.04 23.20 28.18
CA ARG A 251 13.85 24.53 27.55
C ARG A 251 14.64 24.68 26.24
N ARG A 252 15.90 24.22 26.20
CA ARG A 252 16.71 24.24 24.96
C ARG A 252 16.07 23.40 23.85
N ILE A 253 15.65 22.17 24.17
CA ILE A 253 14.96 21.29 23.24
C ILE A 253 13.68 21.96 22.74
N ALA A 254 12.86 22.51 23.64
CA ALA A 254 11.61 23.19 23.27
C ALA A 254 11.85 24.38 22.33
N GLU A 255 12.87 25.19 22.58
CA GLU A 255 13.24 26.30 21.69
C GLU A 255 13.71 25.80 20.32
N ARG A 256 14.55 24.76 20.28
CA ARG A 256 14.98 24.16 19.01
C ARG A 256 13.80 23.63 18.20
N VAL A 257 12.86 22.95 18.85
CA VAL A 257 11.63 22.43 18.22
C VAL A 257 10.73 23.56 17.73
N LYS A 258 10.59 24.66 18.48
CA LYS A 258 9.82 25.85 18.04
C LYS A 258 10.43 26.49 16.79
N ARG A 259 11.77 26.61 16.73
CA ARG A 259 12.48 27.14 15.56
C ARG A 259 12.28 26.25 14.34
N LEU A 260 12.51 24.94 14.49
CA LEU A 260 12.26 23.97 13.43
C LEU A 260 10.80 24.04 12.92
N TYR A 261 9.85 24.17 13.84
CA TYR A 261 8.44 24.33 13.48
C TYR A 261 8.17 25.60 12.66
N ALA A 262 8.77 26.73 13.06
CA ALA A 262 8.64 27.98 12.33
C ALA A 262 9.29 27.90 10.93
N GLU A 263 10.45 27.26 10.81
CA GLU A 263 11.15 27.03 9.53
C GLU A 263 10.29 26.20 8.57
N THR A 264 9.71 25.10 9.04
CA THR A 264 8.86 24.24 8.20
C THR A 264 7.53 24.85 7.79
N HIS A 265 7.00 25.81 8.57
CA HIS A 265 5.68 26.42 8.32
C HIS A 265 5.76 27.84 7.71
N ARG A 266 6.93 28.49 7.72
CA ARG A 266 7.17 29.73 6.94
C ARG A 266 7.48 29.45 5.46
N GLY A 267 8.12 28.32 5.15
CA GLY A 267 8.47 27.95 3.77
C GLY A 267 7.30 27.60 2.85
N GLY A 268 6.06 27.59 3.33
CA GLY A 268 4.85 27.32 2.53
C GLY A 268 4.19 28.54 1.89
N ALA A 269 4.68 29.75 2.14
CA ALA A 269 4.14 30.99 1.58
C ALA A 269 4.89 31.50 0.33
N GLY A 270 5.87 30.74 -0.18
CA GLY A 270 6.77 31.17 -1.26
C GLY A 270 7.00 30.13 -2.36
N VAL A 271 6.04 29.22 -2.60
CA VAL A 271 6.04 28.36 -3.79
C VAL A 271 4.67 28.44 -4.46
N ALA A 272 4.46 29.57 -5.11
CA ALA A 272 3.55 29.70 -6.24
C ALA A 272 4.41 30.27 -7.38
N GLU A 273 4.95 29.38 -8.21
CA GLU A 273 5.14 29.70 -9.64
C GLU A 273 3.78 29.59 -10.32
#